data_AF-A0A6N4UU34-F1
#
_entry.id   AF-A0A6N4UU34-F1
#
_cell.length_a   1.000
_cell.length_b   1.000
_cell.length_c   1.000
_cell.angle_alpha   90.00
_cell.angle_beta   90.00
_cell.angle_gamma   90.00
#
_symmetry.space_group_name_H-M   'P 1'
#
loop_
_entity.id
_entity.type
_entity.pdbx_description
1 polymer ?
#
loop_
_entity_poly.entity_id
_entity_poly.type
_entity_poly.pdbx_seq_one_letter_code
_entity_poly.pdbx_strand_id
1 'polypeptide(L)'
;MPSGATELQPQNGYVFIETKSGRTRCQLSKQDVGCESDFTNAPVIDGEHATGVRLTPDGQIKWVVGNLGDIPVVTLDYRKYSAVGWTIDAGEDGTRISNDSTGHGMTIAVEGVKTF
;
A
#
# COMPACT_ATOMS: atom_id res chain seq x y z
N MET A 1 -13.58 19.23 -8.61
CA MET A 1 -12.19 19.76 -8.60
C MET A 1 -11.31 18.61 -8.16
N PRO A 2 -10.27 18.19 -8.89
CA PRO A 2 -9.50 17.03 -8.46
C PRO A 2 -8.62 17.44 -7.28
N SER A 3 -8.91 16.83 -6.14
CA SER A 3 -8.35 17.13 -4.83
C SER A 3 -6.87 16.72 -4.76
N GLY A 4 -5.94 17.59 -5.16
CA GLY A 4 -4.55 17.67 -4.67
C GLY A 4 -3.65 16.41 -4.67
N ALA A 5 -4.10 15.29 -5.23
CA ALA A 5 -3.36 14.03 -5.28
C ALA A 5 -2.57 13.93 -6.58
N THR A 6 -1.36 13.42 -6.47
CA THR A 6 -0.42 13.28 -7.60
C THR A 6 -0.70 11.96 -8.30
N GLU A 7 -1.09 12.02 -9.57
CA GLU A 7 -1.41 10.81 -10.30
C GLU A 7 -0.16 10.01 -10.68
N LEU A 8 -0.12 8.76 -10.25
CA LEU A 8 0.94 7.81 -10.57
C LEU A 8 0.54 6.97 -11.78
N GLN A 9 1.44 6.89 -12.75
CA GLN A 9 1.23 6.15 -13.98
C GLN A 9 1.47 4.64 -13.74
N PRO A 10 0.49 3.76 -14.03
CA PRO A 10 0.68 2.32 -13.96
C PRO A 10 1.63 1.79 -15.04
N GLN A 11 2.53 0.91 -14.67
CA GLN A 11 3.30 0.07 -15.58
C GLN A 11 2.62 -1.29 -15.68
N ASN A 12 2.13 -1.65 -16.89
CA ASN A 12 1.40 -2.89 -17.13
C ASN A 12 0.18 -3.10 -16.22
N GLY A 13 -0.46 -2.01 -15.77
CA GLY A 13 -1.63 -2.05 -14.88
C GLY A 13 -1.30 -2.12 -13.38
N TYR A 14 -0.01 -2.10 -13.02
CA TYR A 14 0.47 -2.08 -11.64
C TYR A 14 1.24 -0.79 -11.35
N VAL A 15 1.09 -0.26 -10.14
CA VAL A 15 1.85 0.88 -9.65
C VAL A 15 2.63 0.43 -8.42
N PHE A 16 3.94 0.58 -8.46
CA PHE A 16 4.80 0.26 -7.34
C PHE A 16 5.29 1.55 -6.69
N ILE A 17 5.06 1.68 -5.40
CA ILE A 17 5.43 2.84 -4.60
C ILE A 17 6.31 2.40 -3.45
N GLU A 18 7.15 3.32 -2.99
CA GLU A 18 7.96 3.16 -1.78
C GLU A 18 7.84 4.43 -0.94
N THR A 19 7.71 4.30 0.37
CA THR A 19 7.71 5.46 1.26
C THR A 19 9.07 6.14 1.25
N LYS A 20 9.10 7.45 1.52
CA LYS A 20 10.36 8.20 1.67
C LYS A 20 11.37 7.57 2.62
N SER A 21 10.88 6.86 3.64
CA SER A 21 11.70 6.14 4.62
C SER A 21 12.32 4.84 4.09
N GLY A 22 11.88 4.33 2.94
CA GLY A 22 12.31 3.06 2.37
C GLY A 22 11.81 1.82 3.13
N ARG A 23 10.96 1.99 4.15
CA ARG A 23 10.49 0.91 5.04
C ARG A 23 9.23 0.21 4.54
N THR A 24 8.47 0.84 3.67
CA THR A 24 7.19 0.34 3.19
C THR A 24 7.13 0.48 1.68
N ARG A 25 6.78 -0.60 1.01
CA ARG A 25 6.55 -0.67 -0.44
C ARG A 25 5.13 -1.11 -0.70
N CYS A 26 4.46 -0.57 -1.71
CA CYS A 26 3.14 -1.04 -2.08
C CYS A 26 3.01 -1.21 -3.58
N GLN A 27 2.43 -2.31 -3.98
CA GLN A 27 1.90 -2.59 -5.30
C GLN A 27 0.40 -2.27 -5.30
N LEU A 28 -0.01 -1.29 -6.10
CA LEU A 28 -1.41 -1.00 -6.36
C LEU A 28 -1.82 -1.54 -7.73
N SER A 29 -2.98 -2.16 -7.78
CA SER A 29 -3.64 -2.56 -9.02
C SER A 29 -5.12 -2.22 -8.96
N LYS A 30 -5.83 -2.30 -10.09
CA LYS A 30 -7.29 -2.11 -10.09
C LYS A 30 -8.05 -3.17 -9.28
N GLN A 31 -7.45 -4.34 -9.06
CA GLN A 31 -8.11 -5.47 -8.42
C GLN A 31 -7.85 -5.53 -6.92
N ASP A 32 -6.66 -5.13 -6.48
CA ASP A 32 -6.19 -5.19 -5.10
C ASP A 32 -4.89 -4.39 -4.92
N VAL A 33 -4.55 -4.15 -3.66
CA VAL A 33 -3.33 -3.46 -3.24
C VAL A 33 -2.52 -4.38 -2.34
N GLY A 34 -1.32 -4.76 -2.76
CA GLY A 34 -0.36 -5.50 -1.95
C GLY A 34 0.70 -4.57 -1.38
N CYS A 35 0.76 -4.40 -0.06
CA CYS A 35 1.81 -3.62 0.60
C CYS A 35 2.75 -4.52 1.40
N GLU A 36 4.05 -4.28 1.25
CA GLU A 36 5.14 -4.90 1.99
C GLU A 36 5.74 -3.87 2.96
N SER A 37 6.00 -4.28 4.19
CA SER A 37 6.66 -3.41 5.18
C SER A 37 7.46 -4.26 6.16
N ASP A 38 8.49 -3.66 6.76
CA ASP A 38 9.19 -4.24 7.91
C ASP A 38 8.32 -4.12 9.17
N PHE A 39 7.26 -4.92 9.20
CA PHE A 39 6.34 -4.97 10.31
C PHE A 39 7.05 -5.50 11.56
N THR A 40 7.06 -4.66 12.59
CA THR A 40 7.59 -5.04 13.92
C THR A 40 6.67 -6.01 14.66
N ASN A 41 5.37 -6.00 14.34
CA ASN A 41 4.34 -6.81 15.00
C ASN A 41 3.44 -7.54 13.98
N ALA A 42 4.02 -8.03 12.89
CA ALA A 42 3.28 -8.82 11.90
C ALA A 42 2.84 -10.18 12.47
N PRO A 43 1.64 -10.67 12.10
CA PRO A 43 1.21 -12.00 12.45
C PRO A 43 2.09 -13.06 11.78
N VAL A 44 2.20 -14.21 12.42
CA VAL A 44 2.92 -15.37 11.88
C VAL A 44 1.96 -16.16 10.98
N ILE A 45 2.29 -16.29 9.70
CA ILE A 45 1.60 -17.13 8.72
C ILE A 45 2.51 -18.30 8.40
N ASP A 46 2.01 -19.53 8.55
CA ASP A 46 2.76 -20.75 8.21
C ASP A 46 4.14 -20.86 8.88
N GLY A 47 4.32 -20.21 10.04
CA GLY A 47 5.58 -20.20 10.80
C GLY A 47 6.52 -19.02 10.50
N GLU A 48 6.18 -18.17 9.54
CA GLU A 48 6.97 -16.98 9.17
C GLU A 48 6.19 -15.68 9.44
N HIS A 49 6.89 -14.61 9.81
CA HIS A 49 6.25 -13.30 9.97
C HIS A 49 5.78 -12.78 8.62
N ALA A 50 4.53 -12.33 8.55
CA ALA A 50 4.00 -11.72 7.34
C ALA A 50 4.83 -10.50 6.94
N THR A 51 5.40 -10.54 5.74
CA THR A 51 6.16 -9.43 5.16
C THR A 51 5.25 -8.46 4.40
N GLY A 52 4.04 -8.88 4.05
CA GLY A 52 3.09 -8.06 3.33
C GLY A 52 1.62 -8.29 3.69
N VAL A 53 0.78 -7.40 3.16
CA VAL A 53 -0.67 -7.40 3.31
C VAL A 53 -1.31 -7.08 1.96
N ARG A 54 -2.36 -7.81 1.61
CA ARG A 54 -3.17 -7.59 0.41
C ARG A 54 -4.53 -7.05 0.80
N LEU A 55 -4.85 -5.84 0.37
CA LEU A 55 -6.14 -5.19 0.52
C LEU A 55 -6.97 -5.35 -0.74
N THR A 56 -8.22 -5.76 -0.57
CA THR A 56 -9.23 -5.78 -1.63
C THR A 56 -10.05 -4.49 -1.63
N PRO A 57 -10.71 -4.13 -2.76
CA PRO A 57 -11.64 -3.01 -2.84
C PRO A 57 -12.78 -3.07 -1.82
N ASP A 58 -13.11 -4.26 -1.34
CA ASP A 58 -14.14 -4.49 -0.32
C ASP A 58 -13.65 -4.22 1.12
N GLY A 59 -12.42 -3.74 1.29
CA GLY A 59 -11.82 -3.45 2.60
C GLY A 59 -11.29 -4.67 3.33
N GLN A 60 -11.26 -5.85 2.69
CA GLN A 60 -10.70 -7.05 3.30
C GLN A 60 -9.19 -7.08 3.11
N ILE A 61 -8.47 -7.34 4.22
CA ILE A 61 -7.02 -7.56 4.19
C ILE A 61 -6.69 -9.05 4.33
N LYS A 62 -5.65 -9.47 3.63
CA LYS A 62 -5.04 -10.78 3.74
C LYS A 62 -3.55 -10.63 3.91
N TRP A 63 -3.01 -11.12 5.01
CA TRP A 63 -1.56 -11.15 5.19
C TRP A 63 -0.93 -12.15 4.23
N VAL A 64 0.25 -11.81 3.72
CA VAL A 64 1.02 -12.61 2.78
C VAL A 64 2.49 -12.60 3.21
N VAL A 65 3.17 -13.71 2.94
CA VAL A 65 4.62 -13.83 3.08
C VAL A 65 5.19 -13.87 1.66
N GLY A 66 6.09 -12.95 1.36
CA GLY A 66 6.67 -12.79 0.03
C GLY A 66 7.54 -11.56 -0.08
N ASN A 67 8.23 -11.43 -1.21
CA ASN A 67 9.01 -10.26 -1.54
C ASN A 67 8.57 -9.73 -2.90
N LEU A 68 8.31 -8.42 -2.98
CA LEU A 68 7.99 -7.71 -4.21
C LEU A 68 9.14 -7.75 -5.23
N GLY A 69 10.37 -8.00 -4.79
CA GLY A 69 11.56 -8.09 -5.62
C GLY A 69 12.22 -6.73 -5.89
N ASP A 70 13.22 -6.76 -6.76
CA ASP A 70 13.91 -5.56 -7.26
C ASP A 70 13.17 -5.04 -8.50
N ILE A 71 12.15 -4.23 -8.24
CA ILE A 71 11.30 -3.60 -9.25
C ILE A 71 11.34 -2.08 -9.10
N PRO A 72 11.21 -1.33 -10.21
CA PRO A 72 11.23 0.13 -10.16
C PRO A 72 10.02 0.65 -9.38
N VAL A 73 10.30 1.15 -8.17
CA VAL A 73 9.33 1.79 -7.29
C VAL A 73 9.37 3.30 -7.47
N VAL A 74 8.23 3.94 -7.28
CA VAL A 74 8.14 5.41 -7.17
C VAL A 74 8.26 5.78 -5.70
N THR A 75 9.33 6.49 -5.34
CA THR A 75 9.48 7.05 -3.99
C THR A 75 8.44 8.14 -3.76
N LEU A 76 7.61 7.95 -2.74
CA LEU A 76 6.59 8.91 -2.31
C LEU A 76 7.19 9.90 -1.31
N ASP A 77 6.88 11.17 -1.51
CA ASP A 77 7.02 12.21 -0.50
C ASP A 77 5.80 12.22 0.43
N TYR A 78 5.85 13.00 1.51
CA TYR A 78 4.72 13.17 2.43
C TYR A 78 3.60 14.01 1.82
N ARG A 79 2.85 13.39 0.90
CA ARG A 79 1.76 13.99 0.14
C ARG A 79 0.79 12.93 -0.34
N LYS A 80 -0.31 13.39 -0.92
CA LYS A 80 -1.33 12.54 -1.54
C LYS A 80 -0.96 12.18 -2.97
N TYR A 81 -1.25 10.94 -3.33
CA TYR A 81 -1.08 10.34 -4.63
C TYR A 81 -2.35 9.61 -5.04
N SER A 82 -2.57 9.44 -6.33
CA SER A 82 -3.68 8.68 -6.87
C SER A 82 -3.17 7.69 -7.91
N ALA A 83 -3.59 6.44 -7.84
CA ALA A 83 -3.07 5.36 -8.66
C ALA A 83 -4.17 4.35 -8.94
N VAL A 84 -4.45 4.06 -10.21
CA VAL A 84 -5.36 2.95 -10.62
C VAL A 84 -6.71 2.90 -9.88
N GLY A 85 -7.26 4.05 -9.46
CA GLY A 85 -8.53 4.16 -8.71
C GLY A 85 -8.39 4.10 -7.19
N TRP A 86 -7.17 4.27 -6.67
CA TRP A 86 -6.85 4.34 -5.25
C TRP A 86 -6.20 5.68 -4.92
N THR A 87 -6.60 6.26 -3.80
CA THR A 87 -5.92 7.39 -3.17
C THR A 87 -4.93 6.88 -2.13
N ILE A 88 -3.68 7.33 -2.21
CA ILE A 88 -2.60 7.04 -1.28
C ILE A 88 -2.24 8.34 -0.56
N ASP A 89 -2.28 8.35 0.76
CA ASP A 89 -1.85 9.46 1.60
C ASP A 89 -0.61 8.98 2.36
N ALA A 90 0.57 9.37 1.88
CA ALA A 90 1.83 9.00 2.50
C ALA A 90 2.18 10.02 3.60
N GLY A 91 2.32 9.55 4.83
CA GLY A 91 2.75 10.35 5.99
C GLY A 91 3.96 9.73 6.70
N GLU A 92 4.48 10.43 7.70
CA GLU A 92 5.57 9.93 8.55
C GLU A 92 5.13 8.75 9.41
N ASP A 93 3.89 8.80 9.92
CA ASP A 93 3.33 7.78 10.82
C ASP A 93 2.76 6.55 10.09
N GLY A 94 2.72 6.58 8.76
CA GLY A 94 2.14 5.52 7.96
C GLY A 94 1.57 5.99 6.63
N THR A 95 1.21 5.03 5.78
CA THR A 95 0.59 5.26 4.48
C THR A 95 -0.85 4.81 4.51
N ARG A 96 -1.77 5.73 4.23
CA ARG A 96 -3.20 5.42 4.12
C ARG A 96 -3.59 5.24 2.67
N ILE A 97 -4.25 4.13 2.36
CA ILE A 97 -4.70 3.79 1.02
C ILE A 97 -6.21 3.60 1.08
N SER A 98 -6.95 4.27 0.20
CA SER A 98 -8.40 4.16 0.11
C SER A 98 -8.83 3.98 -1.34
N ASN A 99 -9.80 3.12 -1.56
CA ASN A 99 -10.41 2.91 -2.86
C ASN A 99 -11.38 4.05 -3.16
N ASP A 100 -11.23 4.68 -4.31
CA ASP A 100 -12.07 5.82 -4.69
C ASP A 100 -13.50 5.39 -5.07
N SER A 101 -13.70 4.11 -5.40
CA SER A 101 -15.00 3.56 -5.82
C SER A 101 -15.86 3.08 -4.65
N THR A 102 -15.24 2.40 -3.67
CA THR A 102 -15.96 1.82 -2.52
C THR A 102 -15.85 2.68 -1.25
N GLY A 103 -14.83 3.53 -1.14
CA GLY A 103 -14.51 4.29 0.07
C GLY A 103 -13.79 3.48 1.15
N HIS A 104 -13.61 2.17 0.95
CA HIS A 104 -12.87 1.31 1.86
C HIS A 104 -11.36 1.44 1.69
N GLY A 105 -10.61 1.20 2.76
CA GLY A 105 -9.17 1.37 2.72
C GLY A 105 -8.42 0.65 3.82
N MET A 106 -7.11 0.88 3.84
CA MET A 106 -6.24 0.51 4.94
C MET A 106 -5.20 1.59 5.21
N THR A 107 -4.76 1.68 6.45
CA THR A 107 -3.55 2.38 6.85
C THR A 107 -2.50 1.34 7.18
N ILE A 108 -1.34 1.42 6.53
CA ILE A 108 -0.18 0.57 6.76
C ILE A 108 0.95 1.39 7.38
N ALA A 109 1.55 0.86 8.44
CA ALA A 109 2.74 1.38 9.09
C ALA A 109 3.62 0.23 9.58
N VAL A 110 4.82 0.53 10.06
CA VAL A 110 5.73 -0.49 10.61
C VAL A 110 5.19 -1.15 11.88
N GLU A 111 4.26 -0.49 12.56
CA GLU A 111 3.55 -1.01 13.73
C GLU A 111 2.46 -2.02 13.34
N GLY A 112 1.92 -1.96 12.11
CA GLY A 112 0.88 -2.86 11.64
C GLY A 112 -0.05 -2.25 10.58
N VAL A 113 -1.19 -2.91 10.36
CA VAL A 113 -2.18 -2.55 9.33
C VAL A 113 -3.56 -2.39 9.97
N LYS A 114 -4.31 -1.37 9.55
CA LYS A 114 -5.68 -1.13 10.01
C LYS A 114 -6.60 -0.77 8.85
N THR A 115 -7.71 -1.48 8.69
CA THR A 115 -8.72 -1.19 7.66
C THR A 115 -9.84 -0.28 8.15
N PHE A 116 -10.56 0.34 7.21
CA PHE A 116 -11.76 1.15 7.46
C PHE A 116 -12.73 1.11 6.27
#